data_AF-A0A8T0ECZ9-F1
#
_entry.id   AF-A0A8T0ECZ9-F1
#
_cell.length_a   1.000
_cell.length_b   1.000
_cell.length_c   1.000
_cell.angle_alpha   90.00
_cell.angle_beta   90.00
_cell.angle_gamma   90.00
#
_symmetry.space_group_name_H-M   'P 1'
#
loop_
_entity.id
_entity.type
_entity.pdbx_description
1 polymer ?
#
loop_
_entity_poly.entity_id
_entity_poly.type
_entity_poly.pdbx_seq_one_letter_code
_entity_poly.pdbx_strand_id
1 'polypeptide(L)'
;MPGLLKNSEREPFEVHVYGNRIIKYFTDNNKNMISFAEFCDGKEHWETCRYFFACLHLAASDKVGISTIKKADGSDVLLLTLLSKD
;
A
#
# COMPACT_ATOMS: atom_id res chain seq x y z
N MET A 1 25.57 -1.89 16.61
CA MET A 1 24.18 -1.64 16.20
C MET A 1 24.08 -1.55 14.67
N PRO A 2 23.85 -2.66 13.96
CA PRO A 2 23.84 -2.68 12.48
C PRO A 2 22.58 -2.08 11.85
N GLY A 3 21.45 -2.03 12.58
CA GLY A 3 20.15 -1.60 12.04
C GLY A 3 19.97 -0.08 11.84
N LEU A 4 20.71 0.75 12.60
CA LEU A 4 20.61 2.21 12.52
C LEU A 4 21.24 2.77 11.23
N LEU A 5 22.34 2.19 10.76
CA LEU A 5 23.03 2.64 9.55
C LEU A 5 22.17 2.40 8.30
N LYS A 6 21.49 1.24 8.19
CA LYS A 6 20.57 0.95 7.08
C LYS A 6 19.35 1.88 7.00
N ASN A 7 18.96 2.52 8.10
CA ASN A 7 17.84 3.47 8.08
C ASN A 7 18.25 4.84 7.52
N SER A 8 19.53 5.21 7.55
CA SER A 8 20.02 6.50 7.05
C SER A 8 20.04 6.60 5.52
N GLU A 9 20.04 5.46 4.81
CA GLU A 9 19.99 5.39 3.33
C GLU A 9 18.56 5.34 2.78
N ARG A 10 17.55 5.16 3.65
CA ARG A 10 16.15 5.05 3.23
C ARG A 10 15.54 6.44 3.13
N GLU A 11 14.69 6.65 2.13
CA GLU A 11 13.84 7.85 2.04
C GLU A 11 13.14 8.08 3.39
N PRO A 12 12.96 9.32 3.86
CA PRO A 12 12.08 9.60 4.99
C PRO A 12 10.65 9.08 4.73
N PHE A 13 9.93 8.70 5.77
CA PHE A 13 8.54 8.30 5.59
C PHE A 13 7.65 9.55 5.44
N GLU A 14 7.12 9.77 4.25
CA GLU A 14 6.16 10.82 3.95
C GLU A 14 4.84 10.21 3.44
N VAL A 15 3.79 10.28 4.25
CA VAL A 15 2.53 9.55 4.01
C VAL A 15 1.91 9.85 2.64
N HIS A 16 2.01 11.10 2.18
CA HIS A 16 1.47 11.52 0.88
C HIS A 16 2.29 10.96 -0.29
N VAL A 17 3.60 10.80 -0.15
CA VAL A 17 4.46 10.21 -1.20
C VAL A 17 4.09 8.73 -1.38
N TYR A 18 4.02 7.99 -0.28
CA TYR A 18 3.64 6.58 -0.30
C TYR A 18 2.19 6.36 -0.74
N GLY A 19 1.27 7.24 -0.30
CA GLY A 19 -0.13 7.22 -0.72
C GLY A 19 -0.29 7.48 -2.22
N ASN A 20 0.40 8.49 -2.75
CA ASN A 20 0.37 8.80 -4.18
C ASN A 20 0.92 7.66 -5.04
N ARG A 21 1.93 6.92 -4.57
CA ARG A 21 2.42 5.72 -5.26
C ARG A 21 1.35 4.61 -5.33
N ILE A 22 0.53 4.45 -4.29
CA ILE A 22 -0.62 3.52 -4.31
C ILE A 22 -1.67 3.97 -5.33
N ILE A 23 -2.07 5.24 -5.28
CA ILE A 23 -3.06 5.80 -6.23
C ILE A 23 -2.56 5.68 -7.67
N LYS A 24 -1.29 6.03 -7.91
CA LYS A 24 -0.64 5.92 -9.21
C LYS A 24 -0.66 4.49 -9.74
N TYR A 25 -0.48 3.48 -8.89
CA TYR A 25 -0.56 2.09 -9.30
C TYR A 25 -1.95 1.73 -9.87
N PHE A 26 -3.04 2.22 -9.28
CA PHE A 26 -4.38 2.04 -9.84
C PHE A 26 -4.51 2.65 -11.23
N THR A 27 -4.05 3.89 -11.39
CA THR A 27 -4.11 4.64 -12.66
C THR A 27 -3.26 3.99 -13.74
N ASP A 28 -1.99 3.70 -13.45
CA ASP A 28 -1.02 3.14 -14.40
C ASP A 28 -1.46 1.74 -14.90
N ASN A 29 -2.17 0.98 -14.07
CA ASN A 29 -2.65 -0.37 -14.40
C ASN A 29 -4.13 -0.39 -14.85
N ASN A 30 -4.80 0.77 -14.90
CA ASN A 30 -6.23 0.90 -15.15
C ASN A 30 -7.09 -0.08 -14.30
N LYS A 31 -6.77 -0.21 -13.01
CA LYS A 31 -7.49 -1.04 -12.05
C LYS A 31 -8.29 -0.17 -11.10
N ASN A 32 -9.43 -0.69 -10.64
CA ASN A 32 -10.21 -0.06 -9.55
C ASN A 32 -10.10 -0.86 -8.24
N MET A 33 -9.59 -2.09 -8.29
CA MET A 33 -9.41 -2.96 -7.13
C MET A 33 -8.13 -3.78 -7.31
N ILE A 34 -7.32 -3.87 -6.26
CA ILE A 34 -6.07 -4.65 -6.23
C ILE A 34 -5.94 -5.30 -4.86
N SER A 35 -5.18 -6.40 -4.77
CA SER A 35 -4.74 -6.87 -3.46
C SER A 35 -3.54 -6.06 -2.97
N PHE A 36 -3.41 -5.86 -1.66
CA PHE A 36 -2.23 -5.20 -1.10
C PHE A 36 -0.95 -6.00 -1.39
N ALA A 37 -1.04 -7.33 -1.38
CA ALA A 37 0.08 -8.20 -1.73
C ALA A 37 0.53 -8.00 -3.18
N GLU A 38 -0.40 -7.90 -4.13
CA GLU A 38 -0.11 -7.57 -5.53
C GLU A 38 0.55 -6.21 -5.68
N PHE A 39 0.05 -5.18 -4.97
CA PHE A 39 0.70 -3.88 -4.96
C PHE A 39 2.12 -3.95 -4.40
N CYS A 40 2.35 -4.76 -3.36
CA CYS A 40 3.66 -4.93 -2.73
C CYS A 40 4.60 -5.90 -3.45
N ASP A 41 4.18 -6.50 -4.56
CA ASP A 41 5.04 -7.41 -5.30
C ASP A 41 6.30 -6.68 -5.82
N GLY A 42 7.46 -7.35 -5.67
CA GLY A 42 8.78 -6.80 -5.98
C GLY A 42 9.28 -5.67 -5.06
N LYS A 43 8.53 -5.31 -4.01
CA LYS A 43 8.92 -4.25 -3.05
C LYS A 43 9.73 -4.80 -1.90
N GLU A 44 10.63 -3.96 -1.38
CA GLU A 44 11.43 -4.29 -0.23
C GLU A 44 10.57 -4.39 1.05
N HIS A 45 10.90 -5.31 1.94
CA HIS A 45 10.11 -5.52 3.17
C HIS A 45 9.96 -4.23 4.01
N TRP A 46 10.99 -3.37 4.01
CA TRP A 46 10.98 -2.14 4.80
C TRP A 46 10.03 -1.07 4.25
N GLU A 47 9.72 -1.07 2.94
CA GLU A 47 8.75 -0.13 2.36
C GLU A 47 7.32 -0.67 2.47
N THR A 48 7.12 -1.99 2.52
CA THR A 48 5.78 -2.62 2.68
C THR A 48 5.01 -2.06 3.87
N CYS A 49 5.66 -1.96 5.05
CA CYS A 49 5.01 -1.38 6.24
C CYS A 49 4.62 0.09 6.03
N ARG A 50 5.41 0.85 5.28
CA ARG A 50 5.13 2.26 4.98
C ARG A 50 3.94 2.42 4.05
N TYR A 51 3.83 1.56 3.04
CA TYR A 51 2.64 1.53 2.18
C TYR A 51 1.40 1.09 2.94
N PHE A 52 1.54 0.17 3.90
CA PHE A 52 0.42 -0.22 4.75
C PHE A 52 -0.07 0.98 5.59
N PHE A 53 0.83 1.75 6.21
CA PHE A 53 0.43 2.97 6.91
C PHE A 53 -0.22 4.00 5.96
N ALA A 54 0.32 4.17 4.75
CA ALA A 54 -0.26 5.08 3.77
C ALA A 54 -1.65 4.64 3.30
N CYS A 55 -1.90 3.33 3.13
CA CYS A 55 -3.22 2.85 2.73
C CYS A 55 -4.27 3.11 3.82
N LEU A 56 -3.91 2.99 5.10
CA LEU A 56 -4.78 3.36 6.22
C LEU A 56 -5.13 4.85 6.19
N HIS A 57 -4.16 5.72 5.90
CA HIS A 57 -4.41 7.16 5.75
C HIS A 57 -5.33 7.46 4.55
N LEU A 58 -5.13 6.79 3.41
CA LEU A 58 -6.00 6.94 2.24
C LEU A 58 -7.43 6.46 2.53
N ALA A 59 -7.59 5.40 3.31
CA ALA A 59 -8.89 4.91 3.73
C ALA A 59 -9.59 5.83 4.70
N ALA A 60 -8.85 6.38 5.66
CA ALA A 60 -9.37 7.41 6.57
C ALA A 60 -9.76 8.72 5.83
N SER A 61 -9.27 8.92 4.61
CA SER A 61 -9.58 10.08 3.77
C SER A 61 -10.56 9.75 2.63
N ASP A 62 -11.24 8.60 2.69
CA ASP A 62 -12.22 8.12 1.69
C ASP A 62 -11.69 8.03 0.24
N LYS A 63 -10.36 7.98 0.05
CA LYS A 63 -9.76 7.81 -1.28
C LYS A 63 -9.72 6.34 -1.69
N VAL A 64 -9.51 5.45 -0.72
CA VAL A 64 -9.39 4.00 -0.94
C VAL A 64 -10.22 3.23 0.08
N GLY A 65 -11.07 2.32 -0.37
CA GLY A 65 -11.77 1.37 0.48
C GLY A 65 -10.87 0.19 0.81
N ILE A 66 -10.94 -0.27 2.06
CA ILE A 66 -10.24 -1.48 2.52
C ILE A 66 -11.27 -2.55 2.81
N SER A 67 -11.08 -3.72 2.21
CA SER A 67 -11.88 -4.91 2.49
C SER A 67 -11.00 -6.14 2.61
N THR A 68 -11.56 -7.24 3.10
CA THR A 68 -10.85 -8.52 3.25
C THR A 68 -11.61 -9.61 2.54
N ILE A 69 -10.90 -10.48 1.81
CA ILE A 69 -11.46 -11.72 1.28
C ILE A 69 -10.70 -12.91 1.84
N LYS A 70 -11.41 -14.03 2.04
CA LYS A 70 -10.78 -15.31 2.38
C LYS A 70 -10.42 -16.06 1.12
N LYS A 71 -9.16 -16.46 1.00
CA LYS A 71 -8.71 -17.41 -0.01
C LYS A 71 -9.17 -18.83 0.32
N ALA A 72 -9.11 -19.70 -0.69
CA ALA A 72 -9.44 -21.13 -0.54
C ALA A 72 -8.53 -21.86 0.46
N ASP A 73 -7.31 -21.36 0.69
CA ASP A 73 -6.36 -21.85 1.70
C ASP A 73 -6.66 -21.33 3.12
N GLY A 74 -7.71 -20.53 3.29
CA GLY A 74 -8.13 -19.94 4.56
C GLY A 74 -7.40 -18.65 4.94
N SER A 75 -6.45 -18.18 4.14
CA SER A 75 -5.74 -16.91 4.39
C SER A 75 -6.60 -15.69 4.05
N ASP A 76 -6.51 -14.65 4.88
CA ASP A 76 -7.14 -13.36 4.62
C ASP A 76 -6.27 -12.52 3.68
N VAL A 77 -6.90 -11.91 2.68
CA VAL A 77 -6.26 -10.99 1.73
C VAL A 77 -6.85 -9.61 1.90
N LEU A 78 -5.97 -8.64 2.13
CA LEU A 78 -6.33 -7.23 2.12
C LEU A 78 -6.55 -6.76 0.68
N LEU A 79 -7.74 -6.29 0.39
CA LEU A 79 -8.09 -5.65 -0.88
C LEU A 79 -8.18 -4.14 -0.69
N LEU A 80 -7.63 -3.43 -1.67
CA LEU A 80 -7.73 -2.00 -1.80
C LEU A 80 -8.64 -1.69 -3.00
N THR A 81 -9.62 -0.83 -2.79
CA THR A 81 -10.55 -0.37 -3.83
C THR A 81 -10.44 1.13 -3.98
N LEU A 82 -10.23 1.66 -5.19
CA LEU A 82 -10.22 3.10 -5.42
C LEU A 82 -11.65 3.64 -5.37
N LEU A 83 -11.93 4.60 -4.47
CA LEU A 83 -13.27 5.14 -4.25
C LEU A 83 -13.53 6.44 -5.02
N SER A 84 -12.49 7.26 -5.22
CA SER A 84 -12.55 8.45 -6.06
C SER A 84 -11.36 8.50 -7.02
N LYS A 85 -11.64 8.82 -8.28
CA LYS A 85 -10.65 9.28 -9.26
C LYS A 85 -10.83 10.79 -9.31
N ASP A 86 -10.11 11.50 -8.45
CA ASP A 86 -9.98 12.95 -8.61
C ASP A 86 -9.31 13.28 -9.96
#